data_AF-A0AB37QJK5-F1
#
_entry.id   AF-A0AB37QJK5-F1
#
_cell.length_a   1.000
_cell.length_b   1.000
_cell.length_c   1.000
_cell.angle_alpha   90.00
_cell.angle_beta   90.00
_cell.angle_gamma   90.00
#
_symmetry.space_group_name_H-M   'P 1'
#
loop_
_entity.id
_entity.type
_entity.pdbx_description
1 polymer ?
#
loop_
_entity_poly.entity_id
_entity_poly.type
_entity_poly.pdbx_seq_one_letter_code
_entity_poly.pdbx_strand_id
1 'polypeptide(L)'
;MEAITVDTNILPLDDLIPLAASAGYSLGVISTTLRELDGTDLIEAASQLAQTAETAMFGESFWGAVLGDLEHANNFEGILRVISSGSFPPPNDRDNLTPPQRNQLRDALILQAHIRSGNRIFVTQDAKGYIKHGKRAEFERQFGALIFDRAEFIAHCQSAASA
;
A
#
# COMPACT_ATOMS: atom_id res chain seq x y z
N MET A 1 -4.46 15.71 11.54
CA MET A 1 -5.18 14.69 10.76
C MET A 1 -4.28 13.48 10.66
N GLU A 2 -4.81 12.29 10.86
CA GLU A 2 -4.04 11.05 10.67
C GLU A 2 -3.90 10.77 9.17
N ALA A 3 -2.68 10.44 8.72
CA ALA A 3 -2.42 10.15 7.32
C ALA A 3 -2.79 8.70 6.98
N ILE A 4 -3.45 8.53 5.85
CA ILE A 4 -3.93 7.24 5.34
C ILE A 4 -3.33 7.00 3.97
N THR A 5 -2.89 5.77 3.72
CA THR A 5 -2.40 5.38 2.41
C THR A 5 -3.52 4.76 1.60
N VAL A 6 -3.65 5.22 0.36
CA VAL A 6 -4.65 4.75 -0.59
C VAL A 6 -3.94 4.12 -1.78
N ASP A 7 -4.36 2.92 -2.14
CA ASP A 7 -3.87 2.18 -3.31
C ASP A 7 -4.38 2.80 -4.62
N THR A 8 -3.65 2.61 -5.72
CA THR A 8 -3.99 3.13 -7.05
C THR A 8 -5.40 2.72 -7.48
N ASN A 9 -5.81 1.49 -7.14
CA ASN A 9 -7.10 0.91 -7.53
C ASN A 9 -8.32 1.53 -6.82
N ILE A 10 -8.11 2.46 -5.88
CA ILE A 10 -9.20 3.19 -5.22
C ILE A 10 -9.56 4.45 -5.99
N LEU A 11 -8.70 4.96 -6.86
CA LEU A 11 -8.98 6.18 -7.61
C LEU A 11 -10.21 6.02 -8.52
N PRO A 12 -11.00 7.09 -8.74
CA PRO A 12 -10.83 8.45 -8.21
C PRO A 12 -11.32 8.62 -6.74
N LEU A 13 -10.89 9.71 -6.08
CA LEU A 13 -11.11 9.98 -4.65
C LEU A 13 -11.99 11.20 -4.35
N ASP A 14 -12.63 11.82 -5.36
CA ASP A 14 -13.37 13.08 -5.20
C ASP A 14 -14.42 13.04 -4.07
N ASP A 15 -15.06 11.89 -3.89
CA ASP A 15 -16.03 11.61 -2.82
C ASP A 15 -15.37 11.22 -1.49
N LEU A 16 -14.20 10.57 -1.53
CA LEU A 16 -13.48 10.11 -0.34
C LEU A 16 -12.70 11.23 0.36
N ILE A 17 -12.15 12.19 -0.38
CA ILE A 17 -11.37 13.31 0.19
C ILE A 17 -12.19 14.11 1.22
N PRO A 18 -13.39 14.64 0.89
CA PRO A 18 -14.18 15.41 1.85
C PRO A 18 -14.66 14.55 3.03
N LEU A 19 -14.97 13.27 2.79
CA LEU A 19 -15.41 12.34 3.84
C LEU A 19 -14.26 11.98 4.81
N ALA A 20 -13.07 11.72 4.28
CA ALA A 20 -11.89 11.44 5.10
C ALA A 20 -11.51 12.68 5.93
N ALA A 21 -11.55 13.87 5.32
CA ALA A 21 -11.27 15.12 6.02
C ALA A 21 -12.24 15.39 7.17
N SER A 22 -13.55 15.12 6.98
CA SER A 22 -14.54 15.29 8.06
C SER A 22 -14.36 14.31 9.21
N ALA A 23 -13.74 13.15 8.95
CA ALA A 23 -13.36 12.16 9.94
C ALA A 23 -11.94 12.38 10.54
N GLY A 24 -11.27 13.48 10.18
CA GLY A 24 -9.94 13.82 10.71
C GLY A 24 -8.77 13.12 10.01
N TYR A 25 -8.98 12.61 8.80
CA TYR A 25 -7.98 11.91 8.00
C TYR A 25 -7.48 12.73 6.79
N SER A 26 -6.24 12.50 6.40
CA SER A 26 -5.67 13.01 5.15
C SER A 26 -5.21 11.85 4.26
N LEU A 27 -5.66 11.82 3.01
CA LEU A 27 -5.32 10.77 2.06
C LEU A 27 -3.97 11.03 1.38
N GLY A 28 -3.18 9.98 1.21
CA GLY A 28 -1.94 9.96 0.45
C GLY A 28 -1.82 8.72 -0.42
N VAL A 29 -0.99 8.80 -1.45
CA VAL A 29 -0.69 7.69 -2.38
C VAL A 29 0.81 7.35 -2.33
N ILE A 30 1.17 6.19 -2.87
CA ILE A 30 2.58 5.78 -3.00
C ILE A 30 3.10 6.21 -4.38
N SER A 31 4.39 6.53 -4.51
CA SER A 31 4.94 7.05 -5.77
C SER A 31 4.79 6.11 -6.98
N THR A 32 4.63 4.79 -6.77
CA THR A 32 4.23 3.86 -7.86
C THR A 32 2.92 4.25 -8.52
N THR A 33 1.94 4.71 -7.73
CA THR A 33 0.64 5.14 -8.23
C THR A 33 0.78 6.19 -9.33
N LEU A 34 1.67 7.17 -9.18
CA LEU A 34 1.87 8.18 -10.22
C LEU A 34 2.47 7.63 -11.51
N ARG A 35 3.36 6.63 -11.41
CA ARG A 35 3.92 5.95 -12.60
C ARG A 35 2.88 5.08 -13.30
N GLU A 36 2.02 4.41 -12.53
CA GLU A 36 0.94 3.57 -13.06
C GLU A 36 -0.11 4.41 -13.80
N LEU A 37 -0.27 5.67 -13.39
CA LEU A 37 -1.24 6.60 -13.98
C LEU A 37 -0.65 7.49 -15.07
N ASP A 38 0.64 7.36 -15.39
CA ASP A 38 1.26 8.17 -16.44
C ASP A 38 0.53 7.97 -17.78
N GLY A 39 0.13 9.08 -18.40
CA GLY A 39 -0.71 9.08 -19.60
C GLY A 39 -2.21 8.78 -19.38
N THR A 40 -2.69 8.69 -18.14
CA THR A 40 -4.12 8.57 -17.80
C THR A 40 -4.71 9.91 -17.36
N ASP A 41 -6.04 10.02 -17.35
CA ASP A 41 -6.79 11.16 -16.82
C ASP A 41 -6.76 11.27 -15.29
N LEU A 42 -6.35 10.20 -14.60
CA LEU A 42 -6.29 10.13 -13.14
C LEU A 42 -5.00 10.71 -12.53
N ILE A 43 -3.96 10.94 -13.35
CA ILE A 43 -2.65 11.40 -12.85
C ILE A 43 -2.72 12.77 -12.19
N GLU A 44 -3.55 13.68 -12.70
CA GLU A 44 -3.67 15.04 -12.16
C GLU A 44 -4.24 15.00 -10.74
N ALA A 45 -5.30 14.22 -10.53
CA ALA A 45 -5.91 14.04 -9.22
C ALA A 45 -4.95 13.37 -8.22
N ALA A 46 -4.24 12.32 -8.65
CA ALA A 46 -3.29 11.62 -7.78
C ALA A 46 -2.07 12.49 -7.41
N SER A 47 -1.63 13.38 -8.32
CA SER A 47 -0.47 14.25 -8.12
C SER A 47 -0.69 15.32 -7.05
N GLN A 48 -1.95 15.61 -6.71
CA GLN A 48 -2.30 16.58 -5.66
C GLN A 48 -2.26 15.99 -4.25
N LEU A 49 -2.10 14.67 -4.11
CA LEU A 49 -2.08 13.97 -2.82
C LEU A 49 -0.67 13.92 -2.23
N ALA A 50 -0.60 13.73 -0.90
CA ALA A 50 0.68 13.47 -0.25
C ALA A 50 1.30 12.18 -0.79
N GLN A 51 2.58 12.23 -1.14
CA GLN A 51 3.29 11.10 -1.75
C GLN A 51 4.20 10.42 -0.73
N THR A 52 4.09 9.10 -0.64
CA THR A 52 5.05 8.26 0.07
C THR A 52 6.01 7.65 -0.94
N ALA A 53 7.30 7.92 -0.79
CA ALA A 53 8.34 7.31 -1.61
C ALA A 53 8.38 5.79 -1.39
N GLU A 54 8.93 5.04 -2.34
CA GLU A 54 9.18 3.60 -2.21
C GLU A 54 10.51 3.30 -1.50
N THR A 55 10.69 2.05 -1.08
CA THR A 55 11.98 1.56 -0.54
C THR A 55 12.85 1.09 -1.70
N ALA A 56 14.15 1.39 -1.65
CA ALA A 56 15.11 0.88 -2.62
C ALA A 56 15.46 -0.55 -2.22
N MET A 57 15.32 -1.50 -3.13
CA MET A 57 15.84 -2.86 -2.93
C MET A 57 17.13 -3.00 -3.75
N PHE A 58 18.23 -3.34 -3.09
CA PHE A 58 19.55 -3.53 -3.73
C PHE A 58 19.43 -4.60 -4.84
N GLY A 59 19.73 -4.23 -6.09
CA GLY A 59 19.54 -5.06 -7.29
C GLY A 59 18.67 -4.39 -8.36
N GLU A 60 17.80 -3.47 -7.95
CA GLU A 60 17.08 -2.56 -8.84
C GLU A 60 17.26 -1.14 -8.28
N SER A 61 18.29 -0.43 -8.71
CA SER A 61 18.49 0.97 -8.36
C SER A 61 17.30 1.80 -8.85
N PHE A 62 16.34 2.10 -7.98
CA PHE A 62 15.25 3.02 -8.29
C PHE A 62 15.55 4.40 -7.74
N TRP A 63 15.42 5.41 -8.60
CA TRP A 63 15.58 6.82 -8.27
C TRP A 63 14.54 7.24 -7.22
N GLY A 64 14.99 7.84 -6.11
CA GLY A 64 14.13 8.32 -5.01
C GLY A 64 13.95 7.34 -3.84
N ALA A 65 14.70 6.25 -3.84
CA ALA A 65 14.46 5.13 -2.95
C ALA A 65 15.38 5.18 -1.70
N VAL A 66 14.82 4.90 -0.52
CA VAL A 66 15.59 4.93 0.76
C VAL A 66 16.21 3.56 1.02
N LEU A 67 17.47 3.53 1.47
CA LEU A 67 18.12 2.33 1.95
C LEU A 67 17.42 1.83 3.22
N GLY A 68 16.80 0.64 3.15
CA GLY A 68 16.20 0.00 4.30
C GLY A 68 17.27 -0.55 5.26
N ASP A 69 16.99 -0.48 6.56
CA ASP A 69 17.75 -1.23 7.58
C ASP A 69 17.31 -2.71 7.62
N LEU A 70 17.91 -3.51 8.52
CA LEU A 70 17.59 -4.94 8.69
C LEU A 70 16.13 -5.19 9.08
N GLU A 71 15.50 -4.25 9.80
CA GLU A 71 14.10 -4.37 10.19
C GLU A 71 13.19 -4.20 8.96
N HIS A 72 13.47 -3.21 8.11
CA HIS A 72 12.75 -3.01 6.86
C HIS A 72 12.90 -4.19 5.89
N ALA A 73 14.07 -4.83 5.86
CA ALA A 73 14.31 -6.03 5.06
C ALA A 73 13.52 -7.24 5.59
N ASN A 74 13.50 -7.46 6.91
CA ASN A 74 12.72 -8.52 7.53
C ASN A 74 11.20 -8.31 7.35
N ASN A 75 10.73 -7.07 7.50
CA ASN A 75 9.34 -6.72 7.26
C ASN A 75 8.95 -6.99 5.80
N PHE A 76 9.82 -6.65 4.84
CA PHE A 76 9.57 -6.91 3.42
C PHE A 76 9.41 -8.40 3.10
N GLU A 77 10.30 -9.25 3.61
CA GLU A 77 10.19 -10.70 3.43
C GLU A 77 8.95 -11.28 4.12
N GLY A 78 8.59 -10.75 5.29
CA GLY A 78 7.34 -11.09 5.98
C GLY A 78 6.11 -10.75 5.12
N ILE A 79 6.07 -9.55 4.55
CA ILE A 79 4.98 -9.11 3.66
C ILE A 79 4.90 -10.01 2.43
N LEU A 80 6.03 -10.28 1.75
CA LEU A 80 6.07 -11.18 0.59
C LEU A 80 5.54 -12.57 0.91
N ARG A 81 5.88 -13.10 2.09
CA ARG A 81 5.38 -14.39 2.55
C ARG A 81 3.87 -14.39 2.73
N VAL A 82 3.28 -13.32 3.30
CA VAL A 82 1.82 -13.21 3.45
C VAL A 82 1.13 -13.07 2.10
N ILE A 83 1.61 -12.16 1.24
CA ILE A 83 1.01 -11.89 -0.09
C ILE A 83 1.04 -13.16 -0.97
N SER A 84 2.17 -13.85 -1.01
CA SER A 84 2.35 -15.06 -1.83
C SER A 84 1.84 -16.34 -1.17
N SER A 85 1.41 -16.28 0.10
CA SER A 85 1.17 -17.48 0.92
C SER A 85 2.39 -18.42 0.96
N GLY A 86 3.59 -17.84 0.94
CA GLY A 86 4.87 -18.54 0.97
C GLY A 86 5.36 -19.08 -0.38
N SER A 87 4.67 -18.79 -1.49
CA SER A 87 5.09 -19.24 -2.82
C SER A 87 6.07 -18.30 -3.53
N PHE A 88 6.39 -17.14 -2.94
CA PHE A 88 7.34 -16.21 -3.53
C PHE A 88 8.77 -16.77 -3.50
N PRO A 89 9.58 -16.59 -4.57
CA PRO A 89 10.95 -17.06 -4.59
C PRO A 89 11.80 -16.45 -3.46
N PRO A 90 12.73 -17.24 -2.87
CA PRO A 90 13.67 -16.72 -1.89
C PRO A 90 14.60 -15.67 -2.53
N PRO A 91 15.26 -14.80 -1.74
CA PRO A 91 16.08 -13.69 -2.25
C PRO A 91 17.08 -14.06 -3.35
N ASN A 92 17.66 -15.25 -3.31
CA ASN A 92 18.68 -15.71 -4.26
C ASN A 92 18.10 -16.29 -5.58
N ASP A 93 16.78 -16.29 -5.75
CA ASP A 93 16.09 -16.87 -6.91
C ASP A 93 15.06 -15.90 -7.53
N ARG A 94 15.40 -14.61 -7.51
CA ARG A 94 14.51 -13.52 -7.98
C ARG A 94 14.92 -12.93 -9.34
N ASP A 95 15.97 -13.45 -9.96
CA ASP A 95 16.48 -12.92 -11.23
C ASP A 95 15.49 -13.09 -12.40
N ASN A 96 14.57 -14.06 -12.30
CA ASN A 96 13.61 -14.39 -13.36
C ASN A 96 12.17 -14.51 -12.84
N LEU A 97 11.65 -13.44 -12.23
CA LEU A 97 10.27 -13.42 -11.75
C LEU A 97 9.26 -13.54 -12.91
N THR A 98 8.29 -14.43 -12.74
CA THR A 98 7.10 -14.53 -13.59
C THR A 98 6.21 -13.28 -13.43
N PRO A 99 5.31 -12.98 -14.39
CA PRO A 99 4.42 -11.82 -14.26
C PRO A 99 3.58 -11.81 -12.97
N PRO A 100 2.99 -12.94 -12.50
CA PRO A 100 2.30 -12.96 -11.22
C PRO A 100 3.21 -12.65 -10.02
N GLN A 101 4.46 -13.12 -10.05
CA GLN A 101 5.44 -12.81 -9.00
C GLN A 101 5.83 -11.32 -9.04
N ARG A 102 5.97 -10.70 -10.21
CA ARG A 102 6.21 -9.25 -10.28
C ARG A 102 5.06 -8.45 -9.68
N ASN A 103 3.81 -8.89 -9.86
CA ASN A 103 2.67 -8.27 -9.20
C ASN A 103 2.77 -8.43 -7.67
N GLN A 104 3.07 -9.63 -7.17
CA GLN A 104 3.27 -9.87 -5.74
C GLN A 104 4.40 -9.01 -5.16
N LEU A 105 5.49 -8.82 -5.91
CA LEU A 105 6.61 -7.96 -5.52
C LEU A 105 6.17 -6.50 -5.43
N ARG A 106 5.45 -5.99 -6.43
CA ARG A 106 4.90 -4.64 -6.44
C ARG A 106 3.95 -4.43 -5.27
N ASP A 107 3.03 -5.37 -5.03
CA ASP A 107 2.07 -5.30 -3.93
C ASP A 107 2.80 -5.28 -2.57
N ALA A 108 3.90 -6.06 -2.44
CA ALA A 108 4.74 -6.01 -1.25
C ALA A 108 5.45 -4.68 -1.06
N LEU A 109 5.95 -4.06 -2.14
CA LEU A 109 6.60 -2.74 -2.10
C LEU A 109 5.62 -1.65 -1.67
N ILE A 110 4.39 -1.69 -2.18
CA ILE A 110 3.31 -0.76 -1.81
C ILE A 110 3.03 -0.86 -0.31
N LEU A 111 2.79 -2.08 0.19
CA LEU A 111 2.48 -2.25 1.62
C LEU A 111 3.67 -1.94 2.53
N GLN A 112 4.90 -2.24 2.09
CA GLN A 112 6.09 -1.87 2.85
C GLN A 112 6.24 -0.34 2.94
N ALA A 113 6.00 0.39 1.84
CA ALA A 113 6.02 1.84 1.85
C ALA A 113 4.97 2.41 2.81
N HIS A 114 3.76 1.83 2.83
CA HIS A 114 2.72 2.14 3.80
C HIS A 114 3.19 1.93 5.24
N ILE A 115 3.69 0.74 5.59
CA ILE A 115 4.15 0.43 6.95
C ILE A 115 5.28 1.37 7.38
N ARG A 116 6.24 1.64 6.49
CA ARG A 116 7.35 2.55 6.76
C ARG A 116 6.91 4.00 7.00
N SER A 117 5.83 4.44 6.34
CA SER A 117 5.29 5.77 6.56
C SER A 117 4.69 5.97 7.95
N GLY A 118 4.52 4.90 8.73
CA GLY A 118 3.89 4.93 10.04
C GLY A 118 2.37 5.11 10.00
N ASN A 119 1.78 5.12 8.80
CA ASN A 119 0.33 5.15 8.63
C ASN A 119 -0.25 3.81 9.10
N ARG A 120 -1.42 3.86 9.75
CA ARG A 120 -2.09 2.66 10.25
C ARG A 120 -3.11 2.10 9.29
N ILE A 121 -3.70 2.93 8.44
CA ILE A 121 -4.79 2.54 7.55
C ILE A 121 -4.28 2.50 6.11
N PHE A 122 -4.50 1.34 5.47
CA PHE A 122 -4.26 1.10 4.05
C PHE A 122 -5.59 0.78 3.37
N VAL A 123 -5.97 1.53 2.34
CA VAL A 123 -7.24 1.35 1.62
C VAL A 123 -6.96 0.77 0.24
N THR A 124 -7.53 -0.39 -0.08
CA THR A 124 -7.33 -1.10 -1.36
C THR A 124 -8.55 -1.93 -1.78
N GLN A 125 -8.79 -2.05 -3.09
CA GLN A 125 -9.79 -2.98 -3.66
C GLN A 125 -9.18 -4.35 -4.00
N ASP A 126 -7.88 -4.55 -3.83
CA ASP A 126 -7.26 -5.84 -4.11
C ASP A 126 -7.50 -6.84 -2.97
N ALA A 127 -8.68 -7.44 -3.03
CA ALA A 127 -9.08 -8.43 -2.05
C ALA A 127 -8.23 -9.71 -2.09
N LYS A 128 -7.63 -10.06 -3.24
CA LYS A 128 -6.80 -11.28 -3.34
C LYS A 128 -5.42 -11.04 -2.76
N GLY A 129 -4.84 -9.87 -3.02
CA GLY A 129 -3.55 -9.44 -2.50
C GLY A 129 -3.56 -9.31 -0.99
N TYR A 130 -4.57 -8.61 -0.44
CA TYR A 130 -4.50 -8.10 0.93
C TYR A 130 -5.58 -8.58 1.91
N ILE A 131 -6.78 -8.94 1.44
CA ILE A 131 -7.94 -9.09 2.33
C ILE A 131 -8.29 -10.56 2.61
N LYS A 132 -8.44 -11.37 1.56
CA LYS A 132 -8.97 -12.73 1.64
C LYS A 132 -7.99 -13.71 2.28
N HIS A 133 -8.48 -14.90 2.61
CA HIS A 133 -7.69 -16.02 3.11
C HIS A 133 -6.89 -15.71 4.40
N GLY A 134 -7.41 -14.84 5.25
CA GLY A 134 -6.79 -14.47 6.53
C GLY A 134 -5.66 -13.45 6.41
N LYS A 135 -5.34 -12.97 5.22
CA LYS A 135 -4.25 -12.01 4.99
C LYS A 135 -4.46 -10.69 5.74
N ARG A 136 -5.67 -10.14 5.74
CA ARG A 136 -5.99 -8.91 6.48
C ARG A 136 -5.58 -9.01 7.96
N ALA A 137 -6.04 -10.07 8.62
CA ALA A 137 -5.75 -10.31 10.03
C ALA A 137 -4.25 -10.57 10.25
N GLU A 138 -3.58 -11.19 9.29
CA GLU A 138 -2.14 -11.41 9.35
C GLU A 138 -1.35 -10.11 9.26
N PHE A 139 -1.75 -9.18 8.37
CA PHE A 139 -1.11 -7.87 8.25
C PHE A 139 -1.33 -6.99 9.48
N GLU A 140 -2.54 -7.00 10.03
CA GLU A 140 -2.84 -6.30 11.29
C GLU A 140 -2.01 -6.88 12.44
N ARG A 141 -1.96 -8.21 12.57
CA ARG A 141 -1.22 -8.87 13.66
C ARG A 141 0.29 -8.67 13.56
N GLN A 142 0.87 -8.83 12.37
CA GLN A 142 2.32 -8.75 12.19
C GLN A 142 2.85 -7.32 12.11
N PHE A 143 2.11 -6.42 11.46
CA PHE A 143 2.61 -5.09 11.11
C PHE A 143 1.76 -3.93 11.64
N GLY A 144 0.63 -4.21 12.30
CA GLY A 144 -0.29 -3.17 12.79
C GLY A 144 -1.05 -2.44 11.69
N ALA A 145 -1.00 -2.94 10.44
CA ALA A 145 -1.65 -2.33 9.29
C ALA A 145 -3.13 -2.75 9.21
N LEU A 146 -4.04 -1.78 9.35
CA LEU A 146 -5.47 -1.92 9.17
C LEU A 146 -5.81 -1.78 7.69
N ILE A 147 -6.30 -2.86 7.09
CA ILE A 147 -6.61 -2.89 5.66
C ILE A 147 -8.12 -2.84 5.45
N PHE A 148 -8.58 -1.74 4.86
CA PHE A 148 -9.98 -1.55 4.48
C PHE A 148 -10.14 -1.65 2.97
N ASP A 149 -11.26 -2.23 2.54
CA ASP A 149 -11.80 -1.88 1.25
C ASP A 149 -12.46 -0.49 1.28
N ARG A 150 -12.88 0.00 0.11
CA ARG A 150 -13.50 1.32 0.00
C ARG A 150 -14.77 1.45 0.84
N ALA A 151 -15.63 0.44 0.87
CA ALA A 151 -16.91 0.49 1.59
C ALA A 151 -16.69 0.47 3.11
N GLU A 152 -15.77 -0.37 3.56
CA GLU A 152 -15.35 -0.44 4.97
C GLU A 152 -14.73 0.89 5.42
N PHE A 153 -13.89 1.51 4.59
CA PHE A 153 -13.30 2.80 4.91
C PHE A 153 -14.34 3.93 5.01
N ILE A 154 -15.33 3.95 4.12
CA ILE A 154 -16.46 4.90 4.20
C ILE A 154 -17.22 4.74 5.52
N ALA A 155 -17.57 3.50 5.89
CA ALA A 155 -18.28 3.22 7.14
C ALA A 155 -17.44 3.61 8.37
N HIS A 156 -16.13 3.40 8.31
CA HIS A 156 -15.19 3.84 9.33
C HIS A 156 -15.18 5.36 9.50
N CYS A 157 -15.07 6.12 8.40
CA CYS A 157 -15.13 7.58 8.43
C CYS A 157 -16.46 8.11 8.99
N GLN A 158 -17.59 7.51 8.61
CA GLN A 158 -18.92 7.90 9.12
C GLN A 158 -19.02 7.68 10.63
N SER A 159 -18.46 6.58 11.13
CA SER A 159 -18.44 6.28 12.56
C SER A 159 -17.53 7.25 13.33
N ALA A 160 -16.35 7.55 12.78
CA ALA A 160 -15.39 8.47 13.38
C ALA A 160 -15.89 9.92 13.42
N ALA A 161 -16.59 10.38 12.37
CA ALA A 161 -17.17 11.73 12.32
C ALA A 161 -18.37 11.93 13.27
N SER A 162 -18.96 10.83 13.76
CA SER A 162 -20.10 10.85 14.69
C SER A 162 -19.70 10.74 16.17
N ALA A 163 -18.41 10.54 16.45
CA ALA A 163 -17.83 10.38 17.79
C ALA A 163 -17.29 11.72 18.32
#